data_AF-A0A950LAU2-F1
#
_entry.id   AF-A0A950LAU2-F1
#
_cell.length_a   1.000
_cell.length_b   1.000
_cell.length_c   1.000
_cell.angle_alpha   90.00
_cell.angle_beta   90.00
_cell.angle_gamma   90.00
#
_symmetry.space_group_name_H-M   'P 1'
#
loop_
_entity.id
_entity.type
_entity.pdbx_description
1 polymer ?
#
loop_
_entity_poly.entity_id
_entity_poly.type
_entity_poly.pdbx_seq_one_letter_code
_entity_poly.pdbx_strand_id
1 'polypeptide(L)'
;FLGKASPVHFFWGSFDMAATRFSGRTAPPHPGSPSVADHVTREAYSHEVSSCGFWPGNGGFGQPAFYSYAYPEPPGFAAAQVGPATAYYSPEFREFILPYDTVRQAAAPEQAVLQFLESTYAAAADLGHWDRASLER
;
A
#
# COMPACT_ATOMS: atom_id res chain seq x y z
N PHE A 1 3.69 8.18 12.89
CA PHE A 1 3.60 6.72 13.12
C PHE A 1 4.69 6.30 14.09
N LEU A 2 4.33 5.60 15.16
CA LEU A 2 5.18 5.17 16.26
C LEU A 2 5.38 3.65 16.29
N GLY A 3 4.47 2.89 15.68
CA GLY A 3 4.55 1.44 15.61
C GLY A 3 5.68 0.94 14.71
N LYS A 4 5.77 -0.39 14.56
CA LYS A 4 6.72 -1.02 13.64
C LYS A 4 6.39 -0.59 12.21
N ALA A 5 7.39 -0.04 11.53
CA ALA A 5 7.34 0.27 10.11
C ALA A 5 8.67 -0.13 9.46
N SER A 6 8.63 -0.43 8.16
CA SER A 6 9.85 -0.64 7.39
C SER A 6 10.56 0.72 7.14
N PRO A 7 11.88 0.71 6.90
CA PRO A 7 12.47 1.78 6.11
C PRO A 7 11.87 1.78 4.69
N VAL A 8 12.18 2.81 3.91
CA VAL A 8 11.88 2.77 2.47
C VAL A 8 12.75 1.69 1.83
N HIS A 9 12.11 0.65 1.30
CA HIS A 9 12.76 -0.41 0.55
C HIS A 9 12.97 0.02 -0.90
N PHE A 10 14.04 -0.49 -1.49
CA PHE A 10 14.29 -0.43 -2.92
C PHE A 10 14.55 -1.84 -3.43
N PHE A 11 13.75 -2.29 -4.38
CA PHE A 11 13.81 -3.64 -4.92
C PHE A 11 14.53 -3.63 -6.27
N TRP A 12 15.73 -4.20 -6.33
CA TRP A 12 16.58 -4.16 -7.53
C TRP A 12 16.00 -4.85 -8.78
N GLY A 13 15.12 -5.84 -8.61
CA GLY A 13 14.55 -6.60 -9.73
C GLY A 13 13.56 -5.77 -10.57
N SER A 14 12.70 -5.01 -9.90
CA SER A 14 11.65 -4.19 -10.48
C SER A 14 11.85 -2.69 -10.23
N PHE A 15 12.96 -2.25 -9.64
CA PHE A 15 13.23 -0.84 -9.35
C PHE A 15 12.09 -0.12 -8.59
N ASP A 16 11.25 -0.89 -7.90
CA ASP A 16 10.15 -0.37 -7.12
C ASP A 16 10.61 0.03 -5.73
N MET A 17 9.86 0.98 -5.18
CA MET A 17 10.02 1.44 -3.82
C MET A 17 8.81 1.04 -3.01
N ALA A 18 9.01 0.69 -1.74
CA ALA A 18 7.91 0.40 -0.83
C ALA A 18 8.18 0.90 0.58
N ALA A 19 7.12 1.23 1.30
CA ALA A 19 7.12 1.48 2.73
C ALA A 19 5.90 0.80 3.34
N THR A 20 6.11 0.11 4.46
CA THR A 20 5.08 -0.72 5.09
C THR A 20 4.93 -0.38 6.56
N ARG A 21 3.69 -0.22 7.02
CA ARG A 21 3.30 -0.05 8.42
C ARG A 21 2.57 -1.29 8.89
N PHE A 22 2.76 -1.61 10.17
CA PHE A 22 2.20 -2.82 10.78
C PHE A 22 1.24 -2.46 11.90
N SER A 23 0.11 -3.16 11.99
CA SER A 23 -0.85 -2.98 13.10
C SER A 23 -0.33 -3.54 14.43
N GLY A 24 0.61 -4.49 14.36
CA GLY A 24 1.08 -5.29 15.48
C GLY A 24 0.29 -6.59 15.70
N ARG A 25 -0.85 -6.79 15.04
CA ARG A 25 -1.62 -8.04 15.08
C ARG A 25 -1.16 -9.02 13.99
N THR A 26 -1.30 -10.30 14.25
CA THR A 26 -1.02 -11.38 13.28
C THR A 26 -2.06 -11.40 12.17
N ALA A 27 -1.64 -11.72 10.94
CA ALA A 27 -2.53 -11.94 9.81
C ALA A 27 -2.78 -13.44 9.57
N PRO A 28 -3.86 -13.82 8.86
CA PRO A 28 -3.99 -15.16 8.29
C PRO A 28 -2.79 -15.52 7.39
N PRO A 29 -2.51 -16.81 7.13
CA PRO A 29 -1.44 -17.19 6.21
C PRO A 29 -1.69 -16.68 4.79
N HIS A 30 -0.68 -16.05 4.18
CA HIS A 30 -0.77 -15.62 2.77
C HIS A 30 -0.91 -16.82 1.83
N PRO A 31 -1.75 -16.72 0.77
CA PRO A 31 -1.93 -17.79 -0.22
C PRO A 31 -0.70 -18.07 -1.10
N GLY A 32 0.46 -17.47 -0.81
CA GLY A 32 1.65 -17.49 -1.67
C GLY A 32 1.62 -16.42 -2.76
N SER A 33 2.70 -16.34 -3.53
CA SER A 33 2.83 -15.44 -4.69
C SER A 33 3.47 -16.22 -5.84
N PRO A 34 3.08 -15.98 -7.11
CA PRO A 34 3.74 -16.61 -8.25
C PRO A 34 5.26 -16.43 -8.19
N SER A 35 6.01 -17.49 -8.49
CA SER A 35 7.48 -17.46 -8.55
C SER A 35 8.20 -17.14 -7.23
N VAL A 36 7.50 -17.16 -6.09
CA VAL A 36 8.08 -16.97 -4.75
C VAL A 36 7.69 -18.16 -3.88
N ALA A 37 8.65 -18.73 -3.15
CA ALA A 37 8.36 -19.84 -2.24
C ALA A 37 7.38 -19.39 -1.14
N ASP A 38 6.36 -20.20 -0.86
CA ASP A 38 5.28 -19.89 0.10
C ASP A 38 5.79 -19.39 1.46
N HIS A 39 6.83 -20.03 2.00
CA HIS A 39 7.37 -19.68 3.31
C HIS A 39 7.92 -18.25 3.35
N VAL A 40 8.51 -17.76 2.25
CA VAL A 40 9.01 -16.38 2.14
C VAL A 40 7.83 -15.41 2.19
N THR A 41 6.77 -15.69 1.42
CA THR A 41 5.59 -14.82 1.36
C THR A 41 4.85 -14.82 2.71
N ARG A 42 4.66 -15.99 3.33
CA ARG A 42 3.98 -16.10 4.62
C ARG A 42 4.76 -15.45 5.76
N GLU A 43 6.08 -15.48 5.72
CA GLU A 43 6.91 -14.76 6.71
C GLU A 43 6.79 -13.24 6.51
N ALA A 44 6.90 -12.76 5.26
CA ALA A 44 6.80 -11.34 4.91
C ALA A 44 5.44 -10.73 5.28
N TYR A 45 4.36 -11.52 5.18
CA TYR A 45 2.98 -11.12 5.47
C TYR A 45 2.41 -11.80 6.72
N SER A 46 3.24 -12.10 7.71
CA SER A 46 2.83 -12.75 8.97
C SER A 46 1.95 -11.88 9.88
N HIS A 47 1.97 -10.56 9.66
CA HIS A 47 1.23 -9.56 10.44
C HIS A 47 0.41 -8.68 9.51
N GLU A 48 -0.62 -8.04 10.07
CA GLU A 48 -1.43 -7.11 9.30
C GLU A 48 -0.60 -5.90 8.89
N VAL A 49 -0.70 -5.52 7.62
CA VAL A 49 0.06 -4.44 7.01
C VAL A 49 -0.80 -3.49 6.22
N SER A 50 -0.34 -2.24 6.16
CA SER A 50 -0.67 -1.27 5.12
C SER A 50 0.64 -0.94 4.43
N SER A 51 0.71 -1.21 3.13
CA SER A 51 1.89 -0.97 2.32
C SER A 51 1.56 0.01 1.22
N CYS A 52 2.55 0.79 0.84
CA CYS A 52 2.45 1.72 -0.27
C CYS A 52 3.81 1.87 -0.93
N GLY A 53 3.82 2.34 -2.17
CA GLY A 53 5.06 2.46 -2.91
C GLY A 53 4.93 3.14 -4.25
N PHE A 54 5.98 2.99 -5.05
CA PHE A 54 6.06 3.49 -6.41
C PHE A 54 6.58 2.42 -7.35
N TRP A 55 5.87 2.21 -8.45
CA TRP A 55 6.33 1.44 -9.60
C TRP A 55 6.80 2.40 -10.68
N PRO A 56 8.01 2.22 -11.25
CA PRO A 56 8.47 3.05 -12.38
C PRO A 56 7.83 2.64 -13.71
N GLY A 57 6.99 1.61 -13.74
CA GLY A 57 6.24 1.14 -14.92
C GLY A 57 6.71 -0.20 -15.49
N ASN A 58 7.68 -0.84 -14.85
CA ASN A 58 8.00 -2.25 -15.06
C ASN A 58 7.11 -3.14 -14.15
N GLY A 59 7.14 -4.46 -14.34
CA GLY A 59 6.51 -5.40 -13.40
C GLY A 59 4.99 -5.63 -13.54
N GLY A 60 4.37 -5.22 -14.65
CA GLY A 60 3.01 -5.65 -15.03
C GLY A 60 1.99 -4.54 -15.24
N PHE A 61 2.10 -3.41 -14.53
CA PHE A 61 1.17 -2.28 -14.72
C PHE A 61 1.41 -1.49 -16.02
N GLY A 62 2.63 -1.54 -16.55
CA GLY A 62 2.99 -0.96 -17.87
C GLY A 62 3.14 0.56 -17.91
N GLN A 63 2.94 1.24 -16.78
CA GLN A 63 3.10 2.70 -16.64
C GLN A 63 3.49 3.04 -15.19
N PRO A 64 4.16 4.18 -14.94
CA PRO A 64 4.54 4.56 -13.59
C PRO A 64 3.32 4.92 -12.74
N ALA A 65 3.31 4.47 -11.48
CA ALA A 65 2.23 4.78 -10.54
C ALA A 65 2.68 4.64 -9.08
N PHE A 66 1.99 5.39 -8.22
CA PHE A 66 1.97 5.10 -6.80
C PHE A 66 0.89 4.06 -6.51
N TYR A 67 1.17 3.16 -5.58
CA TYR A 67 0.24 2.10 -5.20
C TYR A 67 0.09 2.03 -3.69
N SER A 68 -1.02 1.44 -3.22
CA SER A 68 -1.22 1.11 -1.82
C SER A 68 -2.19 -0.04 -1.64
N TYR A 69 -1.87 -0.94 -0.71
CA TYR A 69 -2.72 -2.07 -0.35
C TYR A 69 -2.67 -2.36 1.15
N ALA A 70 -3.60 -3.21 1.60
CA ALA A 70 -3.60 -3.75 2.95
C ALA A 70 -3.63 -5.28 2.90
N TYR A 71 -2.94 -5.93 3.83
CA TYR A 71 -3.03 -7.38 4.01
C TYR A 71 -3.27 -7.74 5.48
N PRO A 72 -4.28 -8.56 5.81
CA PRO A 72 -5.39 -8.90 4.91
C PRO A 72 -6.15 -7.63 4.51
N GLU A 73 -6.76 -7.65 3.34
CA GLU A 73 -7.61 -6.54 2.91
C GLU A 73 -8.84 -6.43 3.84
N PRO A 74 -9.02 -5.31 4.58
CA PRO A 74 -10.14 -5.19 5.49
C PRO A 74 -11.46 -5.02 4.72
N PRO A 75 -12.60 -5.50 5.27
CA PRO A 75 -13.90 -5.32 4.64
C PRO A 75 -14.19 -3.85 4.31
N GLY A 76 -14.62 -3.58 3.08
CA GLY A 76 -14.92 -2.23 2.60
C GLY A 76 -13.73 -1.46 2.06
N PHE A 77 -12.49 -1.98 2.16
CA PHE A 77 -11.29 -1.26 1.72
C PHE A 77 -11.33 -0.89 0.24
N ALA A 78 -11.71 -1.83 -0.63
CA ALA A 78 -11.83 -1.60 -2.07
C ALA A 78 -12.85 -0.51 -2.45
N ALA A 79 -13.79 -0.18 -1.56
CA ALA A 79 -14.82 0.84 -1.75
C ALA A 79 -14.52 2.14 -0.97
N ALA A 80 -13.41 2.19 -0.23
CA ALA A 80 -13.06 3.36 0.55
C ALA A 80 -12.82 4.58 -0.35
N GLN A 81 -13.31 5.74 0.08
CA GLN A 81 -13.02 7.00 -0.59
C GLN A 81 -11.61 7.43 -0.22
N VAL A 82 -10.71 7.37 -1.19
CA VAL A 82 -9.33 7.82 -1.05
C VAL A 82 -9.09 9.06 -1.92
N GLY A 83 -8.14 9.88 -1.51
CA GLY A 83 -7.70 11.03 -2.29
C GLY A 83 -6.40 10.73 -3.03
N PRO A 84 -5.98 11.59 -3.97
CA PRO A 84 -6.80 12.60 -4.65
C PRO A 84 -7.89 11.91 -5.50
N ALA A 85 -8.83 12.69 -6.07
CA ALA A 85 -9.94 12.12 -6.88
C ALA A 85 -9.48 11.33 -8.12
N THR A 86 -8.21 11.47 -8.52
CA THR A 86 -7.59 10.70 -9.60
C THR A 86 -7.06 9.33 -9.17
N ALA A 87 -7.03 9.05 -7.86
CA ALA A 87 -6.74 7.73 -7.34
C ALA A 87 -7.97 6.81 -7.47
N TYR A 88 -7.73 5.52 -7.70
CA TYR A 88 -8.79 4.53 -7.85
C TYR A 88 -8.34 3.16 -7.34
N TYR A 89 -9.28 2.28 -6.99
CA TYR A 89 -8.98 0.89 -6.66
C TYR A 89 -8.96 0.05 -7.94
N SER A 90 -7.92 -0.75 -8.13
CA SER A 90 -7.83 -1.74 -9.21
C SER A 90 -8.23 -3.13 -8.71
N PRO A 91 -9.35 -3.70 -9.18
CA PRO A 91 -9.74 -5.07 -8.82
C PRO A 91 -8.77 -6.14 -9.34
N GLU A 92 -8.03 -5.83 -10.41
CA GLU A 92 -7.04 -6.73 -11.00
C GLU A 92 -5.83 -6.91 -10.09
N PHE A 93 -5.26 -5.80 -9.59
CA PHE A 93 -4.12 -5.83 -8.68
C PHE A 93 -4.54 -6.01 -7.21
N ARG A 94 -5.80 -5.70 -6.89
CA ARG A 94 -6.35 -5.57 -5.53
C ARG A 94 -5.65 -4.50 -4.69
N GLU A 95 -5.36 -3.37 -5.33
CA GLU A 95 -4.64 -2.25 -4.75
C GLU A 95 -5.24 -0.92 -5.19
N PHE A 96 -5.07 0.11 -4.39
CA PHE A 96 -5.27 1.49 -4.82
C PHE A 96 -4.11 1.95 -5.69
N ILE A 97 -4.42 2.68 -6.76
CA ILE A 97 -3.49 3.19 -7.76
C ILE A 97 -3.68 4.70 -7.90
N LEU A 98 -2.58 5.43 -7.89
CA LEU A 98 -2.49 6.82 -8.29
C LEU A 98 -1.51 6.94 -9.49
N PRO A 99 -2.02 7.14 -10.72
CA PRO A 99 -1.16 7.21 -11.91
C PRO A 99 -0.18 8.37 -11.80
N TYR A 100 1.11 8.11 -12.08
CA TYR A 100 2.16 9.13 -12.02
C TYR A 100 1.89 10.30 -12.96
N ASP A 101 1.27 10.03 -14.12
CA ASP A 101 0.90 11.04 -15.09
C ASP A 101 -0.09 12.08 -14.56
N THR A 102 -0.96 11.69 -13.62
CA THR A 102 -1.87 12.63 -12.94
C THR A 102 -1.11 13.47 -11.90
N VAL A 103 -0.16 12.85 -11.20
CA VAL A 103 0.69 13.52 -10.20
C VAL A 103 1.60 14.54 -10.85
N ARG A 104 2.29 14.20 -11.96
CA ARG A 104 3.20 15.13 -12.65
C ARG A 104 2.49 16.35 -13.24
N GLN A 105 1.18 16.25 -13.49
CA GLN A 105 0.35 17.34 -14.02
C GLN A 105 -0.40 18.10 -12.92
N ALA A 106 -0.35 17.63 -11.68
CA ALA A 106 -1.02 18.29 -10.57
C ALA A 106 -0.34 19.62 -10.24
N ALA A 107 -1.14 20.60 -9.81
CA ALA A 107 -0.61 21.89 -9.35
C ALA A 107 0.29 21.76 -8.11
N ALA A 108 0.05 20.73 -7.28
CA ALA A 108 0.85 20.40 -6.10
C ALA A 108 1.13 18.88 -6.05
N PRO A 109 2.15 18.39 -6.79
CA PRO A 109 2.44 16.95 -6.91
C PRO A 109 2.73 16.26 -5.56
N GLU A 110 3.52 16.88 -4.70
CA GLU A 110 3.81 16.36 -3.35
C GLU A 110 2.54 16.20 -2.52
N GLN A 111 1.64 17.19 -2.57
CA GLN A 111 0.38 17.13 -1.83
C GLN A 111 -0.54 16.02 -2.36
N ALA A 112 -0.58 15.81 -3.68
CA ALA A 112 -1.34 14.72 -4.28
C ALA A 112 -0.84 13.34 -3.81
N VAL A 113 0.49 13.16 -3.76
CA VAL A 113 1.09 11.90 -3.26
C VAL A 113 0.80 11.73 -1.76
N LEU A 114 1.03 12.76 -0.94
CA LEU A 114 0.77 12.68 0.50
C LEU A 114 -0.70 12.37 0.79
N GLN A 115 -1.63 13.05 0.11
CA GLN A 115 -3.07 12.77 0.25
C GLN A 115 -3.41 11.32 -0.07
N PHE A 116 -2.79 10.74 -1.10
CA PHE A 116 -2.96 9.34 -1.44
C PHE A 116 -2.44 8.42 -0.34
N LEU A 117 -1.17 8.55 0.04
CA LEU A 117 -0.55 7.69 1.04
C LEU A 117 -1.25 7.78 2.40
N GLU A 118 -1.71 8.97 2.80
CA GLU A 118 -2.41 9.18 4.07
C GLU A 118 -3.83 8.64 4.03
N SER A 119 -4.59 8.89 2.96
CA SER A 119 -5.98 8.44 2.86
C SER A 119 -6.11 6.92 2.69
N THR A 120 -5.20 6.28 1.95
CA THR A 120 -5.19 4.81 1.84
C THR A 120 -4.76 4.15 3.15
N TYR A 121 -3.78 4.73 3.86
CA TYR A 121 -3.40 4.27 5.19
C TYR A 121 -4.56 4.42 6.19
N ALA A 122 -5.23 5.57 6.22
CA ALA A 122 -6.38 5.81 7.09
C ALA A 122 -7.50 4.81 6.80
N ALA A 123 -7.83 4.58 5.53
CA ALA A 123 -8.80 3.56 5.12
C ALA A 123 -8.41 2.16 5.63
N ALA A 124 -7.15 1.76 5.49
CA ALA A 124 -6.66 0.47 5.97
C ALA A 124 -6.75 0.35 7.49
N ALA A 125 -6.28 1.37 8.22
CA ALA A 125 -6.23 1.37 9.67
C ALA A 125 -7.62 1.45 10.31
N ASP A 126 -8.52 2.27 9.77
CA ASP A 126 -9.88 2.46 10.30
C ASP A 126 -10.76 1.24 10.04
N LEU A 127 -10.79 0.74 8.80
CA LEU A 127 -11.56 -0.46 8.43
C LEU A 127 -10.95 -1.74 9.02
N GLY A 128 -9.63 -1.75 9.20
CA GLY A 128 -8.93 -2.81 9.91
C GLY A 128 -9.10 -2.72 11.42
N HIS A 129 -9.68 -1.65 11.99
CA HIS A 129 -9.77 -1.43 13.44
C HIS A 129 -8.40 -1.53 14.14
N TRP A 130 -7.39 -0.86 13.59
CA TRP A 130 -6.08 -0.76 14.21
C TRP A 130 -6.16 0.15 15.44
N ASP A 131 -5.30 -0.08 16.43
CA ASP A 131 -5.17 0.80 17.58
C ASP A 131 -4.36 2.05 17.21
N ARG A 132 -4.98 2.94 16.44
CA ARG A 132 -4.33 4.15 15.91
C ARG A 132 -3.80 5.06 17.01
N ALA A 133 -4.44 5.08 18.18
CA ALA A 133 -4.01 5.87 19.33
C ALA A 133 -2.63 5.44 19.86
N SER A 134 -2.30 4.15 19.82
CA SER A 134 -0.95 3.67 20.18
C SER A 134 0.05 3.74 19.02
N LEU A 135 -0.43 3.81 17.77
CA LEU A 135 0.40 3.80 16.56
C LEU A 135 0.74 5.18 16.00
N GLU A 136 0.05 6.25 16.40
CA GLU A 136 0.14 7.59 15.78
C GLU A 136 0.44 8.71 16.78
N ARG A 137 0.83 9.89 16.26
CA ARG A 137 0.99 11.14 17.00
C ARG A 137 0.35 12.27 16.21
#